data_AF-F0M9I4-F1
#
_entry.id   AF-F0M9I4-F1
#
_cell.length_a   1.000
_cell.length_b   1.000
_cell.length_c   1.000
_cell.angle_alpha   90.00
_cell.angle_beta   90.00
_cell.angle_gamma   90.00
#
_symmetry.space_group_name_H-M   'P 1'
#
loop_
_entity.id
_entity.type
_entity.pdbx_description
1 polymer ?
#
loop_
_entity_poly.entity_id
_entity_poly.type
_entity_poly.pdbx_seq_one_letter_code
_entity_poly.pdbx_strand_id
1 'polypeptide(L)'
;MPFPARPGRTEMNSSKLNHYLNDPRGPEEVLPALSGEELTKLLDALYQNLDTPEPEFGAQAWYEMAAEESCRRAGSPDSSAHGVA
;
A
#
# COMPACT_ATOMS: atom_id res chain seq x y z
N MET A 1 19.45 18.09 6.25
CA MET A 1 19.12 17.25 7.42
C MET A 1 18.78 15.86 6.90
N PRO A 2 19.60 14.82 7.11
CA PRO A 2 19.24 13.46 6.75
C PRO A 2 18.30 12.88 7.81
N PHE A 3 17.17 12.31 7.39
CA PHE A 3 16.19 11.71 8.29
C PHE A 3 16.79 10.51 9.05
N PRO A 4 16.49 10.32 10.35
CA PRO A 4 16.96 9.16 11.08
C PRO A 4 16.32 7.89 10.52
N ALA A 5 17.17 6.93 10.13
CA ALA A 5 16.75 5.58 9.75
C ALA A 5 15.98 4.95 10.91
N ARG A 6 14.67 4.73 10.71
CA ARG A 6 13.79 4.07 11.68
C ARG A 6 14.17 2.58 11.77
N PRO A 7 14.55 2.06 12.94
CA PRO A 7 14.83 0.64 13.09
C PRO A 7 13.52 -0.13 13.16
N GLY A 8 13.30 -1.05 12.21
CA GLY A 8 12.18 -1.99 12.24
C GLY A 8 11.03 -1.75 11.27
N ARG A 9 11.27 -1.16 10.09
CA ARG A 9 10.33 -1.37 8.98
C ARG A 9 10.50 -2.79 8.51
N THR A 10 9.45 -3.61 8.59
CA THR A 10 9.36 -4.81 7.77
C THR A 10 9.38 -4.32 6.32
N GLU A 11 10.57 -4.24 5.74
CA GLU A 11 10.75 -3.83 4.36
C GLU A 11 10.04 -4.86 3.49
N MET A 12 9.00 -4.41 2.79
CA MET A 12 8.38 -5.24 1.76
C MET A 12 9.48 -5.46 0.72
N ASN A 13 10.12 -6.63 0.77
CA ASN A 13 11.24 -6.94 -0.10
C ASN A 13 10.77 -6.88 -1.55
N SER A 14 11.64 -6.42 -2.46
CA SER A 14 11.31 -6.23 -3.88
C SER A 14 10.68 -7.47 -4.52
N SER A 15 11.08 -8.67 -4.06
CA SER A 15 10.49 -9.96 -4.48
C SER A 15 9.02 -10.13 -4.09
N LYS A 16 8.62 -9.66 -2.90
CA LYS A 16 7.23 -9.75 -2.43
C LYS A 16 6.36 -8.72 -3.14
N LEU A 17 6.89 -7.52 -3.40
CA LEU A 17 6.22 -6.53 -4.25
C LEU A 17 6.02 -7.07 -5.67
N ASN A 18 7.05 -7.65 -6.26
CA ASN A 18 6.95 -8.29 -7.58
C ASN A 18 5.89 -9.39 -7.63
N HIS A 19 5.77 -10.18 -6.55
CA HIS A 19 4.74 -11.21 -6.46
C HIS A 19 3.33 -10.61 -6.49
N TYR A 20 3.12 -9.47 -5.83
CA TYR A 20 1.85 -8.75 -5.91
C TYR A 20 1.62 -8.18 -7.32
N LEU A 21 2.60 -7.50 -7.91
CA LEU A 21 2.46 -6.93 -9.26
C LEU A 21 2.15 -7.97 -10.34
N ASN A 22 2.70 -9.18 -10.20
CA ASN A 22 2.47 -10.31 -11.10
C ASN A 22 1.28 -11.19 -10.68
N ASP A 23 0.51 -10.81 -9.65
CA ASP A 23 -0.66 -11.57 -9.24
C ASP A 23 -1.78 -11.42 -10.28
N PRO A 24 -2.31 -12.52 -10.84
CA PRO A 24 -3.34 -12.48 -11.89
C PRO A 24 -4.68 -11.92 -11.40
N ARG A 25 -4.89 -11.81 -10.08
CA ARG A 25 -6.10 -11.20 -9.49
C ARG A 25 -6.09 -9.68 -9.58
N GLY A 26 -4.91 -9.09 -9.75
CA GLY A 26 -4.75 -7.65 -9.81
C GLY A 26 -4.98 -6.93 -8.47
N PRO A 27 -4.79 -5.59 -8.46
CA PRO A 27 -4.90 -4.79 -7.25
C PRO A 27 -6.33 -4.78 -6.69
N GLU A 28 -7.36 -4.86 -7.55
CA GLU A 28 -8.76 -4.79 -7.14
C GLU A 28 -9.20 -5.89 -6.16
N GLU A 29 -8.65 -7.09 -6.29
CA GLU A 29 -8.95 -8.23 -5.43
C GLU A 29 -7.93 -8.35 -4.29
N VAL A 30 -6.66 -8.03 -4.55
CA VAL A 30 -5.58 -8.18 -3.57
C VAL A 30 -5.61 -7.08 -2.51
N LEU A 31 -5.74 -5.81 -2.91
CA LEU A 31 -5.70 -4.67 -1.98
C LEU A 31 -6.77 -4.73 -0.89
N PRO A 32 -8.07 -5.00 -1.19
CA PRO A 32 -9.07 -5.14 -0.15
C PRO A 32 -8.82 -6.35 0.78
N ALA A 33 -8.16 -7.40 0.28
CA ALA A 33 -7.79 -8.57 1.09
C ALA A 33 -6.59 -8.33 2.02
N LEU A 34 -5.77 -7.30 1.79
CA LEU A 34 -4.63 -6.96 2.64
C LEU A 34 -5.07 -6.25 3.94
N SER A 35 -4.29 -6.42 5.00
CA SER A 35 -4.44 -5.65 6.25
C SER A 35 -3.97 -4.20 6.05
N GLY A 36 -4.49 -3.25 6.85
CA GLY A 36 -4.11 -1.83 6.73
C GLY A 36 -2.59 -1.58 6.87
N GLU A 37 -1.92 -2.37 7.71
CA GLU A 37 -0.46 -2.32 7.84
C GLU A 37 0.26 -2.82 6.57
N GLU A 38 -0.18 -3.94 5.99
CA GLU A 38 0.39 -4.48 4.75
C GLU A 38 0.13 -3.56 3.56
N LEU A 39 -1.06 -2.93 3.50
CA LEU A 39 -1.39 -1.94 2.46
C LEU A 39 -0.44 -0.73 2.55
N THR A 40 -0.15 -0.26 3.76
CA THR A 40 0.79 0.85 3.99
C THR A 40 2.22 0.47 3.59
N LYS A 41 2.65 -0.76 3.91
CA LYS A 41 3.97 -1.28 3.49
C LYS A 41 4.05 -1.45 1.97
N LEU A 42 2.97 -1.90 1.32
CA LEU A 42 2.89 -2.04 -0.13
C LEU A 42 2.98 -0.68 -0.82
N LEU A 43 2.21 0.30 -0.36
CA LEU A 43 2.24 1.67 -0.87
C LEU A 43 3.65 2.27 -0.83
N ASP A 44 4.34 2.09 0.29
CA ASP A 44 5.69 2.62 0.41
C ASP A 44 6.68 1.91 -0.51
N ALA A 45 6.58 0.59 -0.64
CA ALA A 45 7.46 -0.15 -1.53
C ALA A 45 7.17 0.16 -3.01
N LEU A 46 5.91 0.40 -3.37
CA LEU A 46 5.53 0.90 -4.70
C LEU A 46 6.10 2.29 -4.93
N TYR A 47 6.03 3.18 -3.94
CA TYR A 47 6.62 4.51 -4.03
C TYR A 47 8.15 4.44 -4.24
N GLN A 48 8.84 3.61 -3.47
CA GLN A 48 10.27 3.36 -3.65
C GLN A 48 10.59 2.75 -5.02
N ASN A 49 9.73 1.86 -5.53
CA ASN A 49 9.90 1.26 -6.86
C ASN A 49 9.65 2.28 -7.98
N LEU A 50 8.72 3.21 -7.82
CA LEU A 50 8.46 4.31 -8.75
C LEU A 50 9.58 5.36 -8.76
N ASP A 51 10.33 5.47 -7.66
CA ASP A 51 11.51 6.34 -7.55
C ASP A 51 12.75 5.75 -8.25
N THR A 52 12.72 4.48 -8.67
CA THR A 52 13.81 3.89 -9.45
C THR A 52 13.75 4.31 -10.93
N PRO A 53 14.89 4.31 -11.65
CA PRO A 53 14.90 4.63 -13.08
C PRO A 53 14.21 3.58 -13.95
N GLU A 54 14.00 2.36 -13.43
CA GLU A 54 13.31 1.26 -14.09
C GLU A 54 12.19 0.76 -13.18
N PRO A 55 11.05 1.47 -13.12
CA PRO A 55 9.91 1.05 -12.33
C PRO A 55 9.30 -0.22 -12.91
N GLU A 56 8.74 -1.06 -12.05
CA GLU A 56 8.10 -2.29 -12.47
C GLU A 56 6.80 -2.00 -13.24
N PHE A 57 6.51 -2.82 -14.25
CA PHE A 57 5.31 -2.66 -15.06
C PHE A 57 4.06 -2.83 -14.19
N GLY A 58 3.18 -1.83 -14.20
CA GLY A 58 1.97 -1.82 -13.38
C GLY A 58 2.16 -1.26 -11.95
N ALA A 59 3.38 -0.92 -11.52
CA ALA A 59 3.62 -0.32 -10.20
C ALA A 59 2.78 0.95 -9.97
N GLN A 60 2.65 1.81 -10.99
CA GLN A 60 1.83 3.01 -10.90
C GLN A 60 0.35 2.69 -10.66
N ALA A 61 -0.24 1.80 -11.47
CA ALA A 61 -1.64 1.42 -11.34
C ALA A 61 -1.92 0.77 -9.96
N TRP A 62 -0.98 -0.04 -9.48
CA TRP A 62 -1.03 -0.60 -8.14
C TRP A 62 -0.97 0.46 -7.05
N TYR A 63 -0.12 1.49 -7.21
CA TYR A 63 -0.02 2.59 -6.25
C TYR A 63 -1.30 3.43 -6.19
N GLU A 64 -1.85 3.78 -7.34
CA GLU A 64 -3.11 4.53 -7.46
C GLU A 64 -4.25 3.79 -6.76
N MET A 65 -4.46 2.51 -7.10
CA MET A 65 -5.49 1.67 -6.49
C MET A 65 -5.26 1.47 -4.98
N ALA A 66 -4.02 1.25 -4.54
CA ALA A 66 -3.68 1.08 -3.14
C ALA A 66 -3.91 2.37 -2.33
N ALA A 67 -3.65 3.53 -2.93
CA ALA A 67 -3.86 4.83 -2.31
C ALA A 67 -5.35 5.14 -2.18
N GLU A 68 -6.14 4.83 -3.21
CA GLU A 68 -7.60 4.92 -3.18
C GLU A 68 -8.21 4.02 -2.09
N GLU A 69 -7.81 2.75 -2.03
CA GLU A 69 -8.28 1.81 -1.02
C GLU A 69 -7.83 2.22 0.40
N SER A 70 -6.61 2.74 0.55
CA SER A 70 -6.12 3.26 1.83
C SER A 70 -6.93 4.49 2.27
N CYS A 71 -7.22 5.41 1.35
CA CYS A 71 -8.06 6.57 1.59
C CYS A 71 -9.49 6.16 1.97
N ARG A 72 -10.07 5.18 1.27
CA ARG A 72 -11.40 4.63 1.57
C ARG A 72 -11.47 4.00 2.97
N ARG A 73 -10.40 3.32 3.40
CA ARG A 73 -10.27 2.75 4.76
C ARG A 73 -10.09 3.82 5.82
N ALA A 74 -9.27 4.83 5.56
CA ALA A 74 -9.07 5.96 6.47
C ALA A 74 -10.32 6.85 6.58
N GLY A 75 -11.07 6.98 5.48
CA GLY A 75 -12.31 7.73 5.35
C GLY A 75 -13.57 6.93 5.70
N SER A 76 -13.45 5.65 6.04
CA SER A 76 -14.48 4.89 6.76
C SER A 76 -14.16 4.99 8.25
N PRO A 77 -14.56 6.07 8.94
CA PRO A 77 -14.79 5.92 10.37
C PRO A 77 -15.83 4.81 10.46
N ASP A 78 -15.58 3.82 11.29
CA ASP A 78 -16.65 2.94 11.75
C ASP A 78 -17.82 3.87 12.12
N SER A 79 -18.86 3.87 11.29
CA SER A 79 -20.07 4.64 11.52
C SER A 79 -20.88 3.91 12.60
N SER A 80 -20.24 3.56 13.70
CA SER A 80 -20.85 3.55 15.01
C SER A 80 -20.56 4.90 15.64
N ALA A 81 -21.39 5.85 15.24
CA ALA A 81 -21.72 7.01 16.05
C ALA A 81 -22.16 6.53 17.45
N HIS A 82 -21.23 6.40 18.38
CA HIS A 82 -21.54 6.51 19.81
C HIS A 82 -21.59 8.00 20.16
N GLY A 83 -22.74 8.62 19.91
CA GLY A 83 -22.94 10.02 20.25
C GLY A 83 -24.37 10.52 19.99
N VAL A 84 -25.12 10.64 21.09
CA VAL A 84 -26.34 11.45 21.34
C VAL A 84 -27.64 10.91 20.69
N ALA A 85 -28.73 10.69 21.41
CA ALA A 85 -29.38 11.51 22.43
C ALA A 85 -30.10 10.71 23.52
#